data_AF-A0AA88CP37-F1
#
_entry.id   AF-A0AA88CP37-F1
#
_cell.length_a   1.000
_cell.length_b   1.000
_cell.length_c   1.000
_cell.angle_alpha   90.00
_cell.angle_beta   90.00
_cell.angle_gamma   90.00
#
_symmetry.space_group_name_H-M   'P 1'
#
loop_
_entity.id
_entity.type
_entity.pdbx_description
1 polymer ?
#
loop_
_entity_poly.entity_id
_entity_poly.type
_entity_poly.pdbx_seq_one_letter_code
_entity_poly.pdbx_strand_id
1 'polypeptide(L)' 'MEKLAAKHGCTVEQLALAWILRQGDDIAPLPGTTKTKNIDNNNVGAFKVKISKDDMKEICNLVPINEIV' A
#
# COMPACT_ATOMS: atom_id res chain seq x y z
N MET A 1 1.87 5.32 9.41
CA MET A 1 1.26 4.34 8.48
C MET A 1 0.11 3.55 9.09
N GLU A 2 0.25 2.95 10.28
CA GLU A 2 -0.80 2.10 10.90
C GLU A 2 -2.16 2.79 11.08
N LYS A 3 -2.19 4.05 11.52
CA LYS A 3 -3.44 4.84 11.66
C LYS A 3 -4.18 5.00 10.33
N LEU A 4 -3.43 5.22 9.24
CA LEU A 4 -3.98 5.39 7.91
C LEU A 4 -4.47 4.06 7.33
N ALA A 5 -3.72 2.98 7.60
CA ALA A 5 -4.12 1.63 7.23
C ALA A 5 -5.44 1.23 7.93
N ALA A 6 -5.55 1.52 9.24
CA ALA A 6 -6.77 1.30 10.02
C ALA A 6 -7.97 2.12 9.51
N LYS A 7 -7.76 3.39 9.11
CA LYS A 7 -8.79 4.25 8.51
C LYS A 7 -9.38 3.64 7.23
N HIS A 8 -8.55 2.93 6.47
CA HIS A 8 -8.94 2.23 5.24
C HIS A 8 -9.30 0.75 5.45
N GLY A 9 -9.31 0.27 6.70
CA GLY A 9 -9.62 -1.12 7.01
C GLY A 9 -8.64 -2.12 6.39
N CYS A 10 -7.40 -1.70 6.15
CA CYS A 10 -6.37 -2.48 5.47
C CYS A 10 -5.12 -2.64 6.36
N THR A 11 -4.25 -3.59 6.02
CA THR A 11 -2.94 -3.72 6.65
C THR A 11 -1.96 -2.72 6.05
N VAL A 12 -0.85 -2.47 6.75
CA VAL A 12 0.19 -1.55 6.27
C VAL A 12 0.79 -2.05 4.95
N GLU A 13 0.94 -3.36 4.76
CA GLU A 13 1.44 -3.93 3.51
C GLU A 13 0.47 -3.70 2.35
N GLN A 14 -0.84 -3.87 2.61
CA GLN A 14 -1.87 -3.58 1.60
C GLN A 14 -1.86 -2.09 1.22
N LEU A 15 -1.73 -1.20 2.23
CA LEU A 15 -1.67 0.24 2.01
C LEU A 15 -0.46 0.64 1.16
N ALA A 16 0.71 0.06 1.42
CA ALA A 16 1.92 0.31 0.66
C ALA A 16 1.78 -0.16 -0.80
N LEU A 17 1.26 -1.37 -1.03
CA LEU A 17 1.02 -1.89 -2.37
C LEU A 17 -0.01 -1.06 -3.14
N ALA A 18 -1.10 -0.67 -2.49
CA ALA A 18 -2.12 0.19 -3.08
C ALA A 18 -1.61 1.60 -3.39
N TRP A 19 -0.66 2.12 -2.61
CA TRP A 19 0.00 3.39 -2.92
C TRP A 19 0.87 3.27 -4.18
N ILE A 20 1.65 2.18 -4.32
CA ILE A 20 2.48 1.92 -5.51
C ILE A 20 1.61 1.79 -6.75
N LEU A 21 0.54 0.99 -6.69
CA LEU A 21 -0.43 0.81 -7.78
C LEU A 21 -1.05 2.12 -8.26
N ARG A 22 -1.09 3.15 -7.41
CA ARG A 22 -1.71 4.44 -7.71
C ARG A 22 -0.73 5.48 -8.25
N GLN A 23 0.57 5.19 -8.28
CA GLN A 23 1.57 6.08 -8.86
C GLN A 23 1.45 6.20 -10.39
N GLY A 24 0.81 5.25 -11.06
CA GLY A 24 0.52 5.30 -12.49
C GLY A 24 -0.15 4.03 -12.97
N ASP A 25 -0.96 4.14 -14.02
CA ASP A 25 -1.68 2.99 -14.61
C ASP A 25 -0.72 1.94 -15.23
N ASP A 26 0.52 2.32 -15.51
CA ASP A 26 1.58 1.44 -16.04
C ASP A 26 2.42 0.77 -14.93
N ILE A 27 2.07 0.96 -13.65
CA ILE A 27 2.84 0.43 -12.52
C ILE A 27 2.17 -0.83 -11.98
N ALA A 28 2.80 -1.97 -12.26
CA ALA A 28 2.42 -3.28 -11.73
C ALA A 28 3.47 -3.77 -10.72
N PRO A 29 3.26 -3.62 -9.39
CA PRO A 29 4.14 -4.22 -8.41
C PRO A 29 4.08 -5.75 -8.52
N LEU A 30 5.24 -6.39 -8.37
CA LEU A 30 5.39 -7.85 -8.35
C LEU A 30 5.71 -8.33 -6.92
N PRO A 31 4.74 -8.29 -5.99
CA PRO A 31 4.99 -8.67 -4.60
C PRO A 31 5.23 -10.18 -4.47
N GLY A 32 6.46 -10.55 -4.12
CA GLY A 32 6.81 -11.90 -3.73
C GLY A 32 6.36 -12.20 -2.29
N THR A 33 5.83 -13.39 -2.06
CA THR A 33 5.57 -13.88 -0.69
C THR A 33 5.82 -15.37 -0.58
N THR A 34 6.33 -15.81 0.57
CA THR A 34 6.56 -17.22 0.90
C THR A 34 5.36 -17.87 1.60
N LYS A 35 4.38 -17.06 2.01
CA LYS A 35 3.18 -17.52 2.72
C LYS A 35 1.96 -17.41 1.81
N THR A 36 1.31 -18.53 1.53
CA THR A 36 0.13 -18.57 0.65
C THR A 36 -0.99 -17.65 1.13
N LYS A 37 -1.18 -17.55 2.45
CA LYS A 37 -2.18 -16.65 3.06
C LYS A 37 -1.97 -15.16 2.72
N ASN A 38 -0.73 -14.74 2.48
CA ASN A 38 -0.42 -13.35 2.14
C ASN A 38 -0.74 -13.03 0.68
N ILE A 39 -0.83 -14.05 -0.19
CA ILE A 39 -1.25 -13.85 -1.59
C ILE A 39 -2.68 -13.31 -1.60
N ASP A 40 -3.61 -14.01 -0.97
CA ASP A 40 -5.01 -13.58 -0.94
C ASP A 40 -5.25 -12.37 -0.03
N ASN A 41 -4.72 -12.42 1.20
CA ASN A 41 -5.00 -11.36 2.17
C ASN A 41 -4.29 -10.06 1.80
N ASN A 42 -3.01 -10.07 1.46
CA ASN A 42 -2.25 -8.81 1.31
C ASN A 42 -2.10 -8.41 -0.15
N ASN A 43 -1.65 -9.31 -1.04
CA ASN A 43 -1.38 -8.94 -2.42
C ASN A 43 -2.68 -8.65 -3.19
N VAL A 44 -3.63 -9.59 -3.16
CA VAL A 44 -4.94 -9.40 -3.82
C VAL A 44 -5.78 -8.38 -3.06
N GLY A 45 -5.73 -8.38 -1.73
CA GLY A 45 -6.43 -7.41 -0.90
C GLY A 45 -6.03 -5.96 -1.18
N ALA A 46 -4.76 -5.69 -1.51
CA ALA A 46 -4.29 -4.35 -1.84
C ALA A 46 -5.01 -3.73 -3.04
N PHE A 47 -5.37 -4.51 -4.06
CA PHE A 47 -6.12 -4.01 -5.23
C PHE A 47 -7.52 -3.50 -4.89
N LYS A 48 -8.08 -3.94 -3.75
CA LYS A 48 -9.40 -3.50 -3.28
C LYS A 48 -9.33 -2.20 -2.46
N VAL A 49 -8.14 -1.80 -2.00
CA VAL A 49 -7.93 -0.61 -1.18
C VAL A 49 -7.99 0.64 -2.05
N LYS A 50 -8.96 1.52 -1.75
CA LYS A 50 -9.12 2.80 -2.46
C LYS A 50 -8.53 3.94 -1.64
N ILE A 51 -7.31 4.32 -1.96
CA ILE A 51 -6.62 5.45 -1.34
C ILE A 51 -7.04 6.76 -2.04
N SER A 52 -7.36 7.81 -1.27
CA SER A 52 -7.67 9.14 -1.82
C SER A 52 -6.41 9.97 -2.07
N LYS A 53 -6.52 11.08 -2.82
CA LYS A 53 -5.38 11.98 -3.09
C LYS A 53 -4.81 12.61 -1.82
N ASP A 54 -5.66 12.90 -0.84
CA ASP A 54 -5.24 13.44 0.47
C ASP A 54 -4.48 12.40 1.29
N ASP A 55 -4.96 11.15 1.32
CA ASP A 55 -4.25 10.06 1.99
C ASP A 55 -2.89 9.80 1.32
N MET A 56 -2.78 10.01 0.00
CA MET A 56 -1.52 9.87 -0.74
C MET A 56 -0.49 10.94 -0.32
N LYS A 57 -0.93 12.18 -0.12
CA LYS A 57 -0.10 13.25 0.47
C LYS A 57 0.30 12.91 1.91
N GLU A 58 -0.62 12.35 2.68
CA GLU A 58 -0.36 11.94 4.06
C GLU A 58 0.71 10.84 4.12
N ILE A 59 0.65 9.84 3.23
CA ILE A 59 1.68 8.79 3.10
C ILE A 59 3.05 9.39 2.78
N CYS A 60 3.14 10.29 1.79
CA CYS A 60 4.40 10.94 1.43
C CYS A 60 4.98 11.82 2.56
N ASN A 61 4.12 12.45 3.38
CA ASN A 61 4.57 13.21 4.54
C ASN A 61 5.01 12.31 5.70
N LEU A 62 4.40 11.13 5.84
CA LEU A 62 4.72 10.16 6.88
C LEU A 62 5.97 9.33 6.58
N VAL A 63 6.32 9.16 5.30
CA VAL A 63 7.51 8.38 4.86
C VAL A 63 8.44 9.32 4.09
N PRO A 64 9.37 10.01 4.77
CA PRO A 64 10.33 10.88 4.11
C PRO A 64 11.31 10.08 3.24
N ILE A 65 11.67 10.64 2.08
CA ILE A 65 12.53 9.99 1.06
C ILE A 65 13.89 9.55 1.64
N ASN A 66 14.36 10.19 2.71
CA ASN A 66 15.65 9.90 3.35
C ASN A 66 15.69 8.61 4.19
N GLU A 67 14.57 7.93 4.41
CA GLU A 67 14.51 6.68 5.21
C GLU A 67 14.46 5.41 4.35
N ILE A 68 14.50 5.53 3.03
CA ILE A 68 14.45 4.38 2.11
C ILE A 68 15.89 3.96 1.77
N VAL A 69 16.45 3.03 2.55
CA VAL A 69 17.75 2.36 2.32
C VAL A 69 17.52 0.87 2.12
#